data_AF-A0A969U9S1-F1
#
_entry.id   AF-A0A969U9S1-F1
#
_cell.length_a   1.000
_cell.length_b   1.000
_cell.length_c   1.000
_cell.angle_alpha   90.00
_cell.angle_beta   90.00
_cell.angle_gamma   90.00
#
_symmetry.space_group_name_H-M   'P 1'
#
loop_
_entity.id
_entity.type
_entity.pdbx_description
1 polymer ?
#
loop_
_entity_poly.entity_id
_entity_poly.type
_entity_poly.pdbx_seq_one_letter_code
_entity_poly.pdbx_strand_id
1 'polypeptide(L)'
;MSLDDLEAPPIGTETSEPEVIDPKTLDRFECGACGYTYEPVKGDSTGKIASGTAFEVLPETWRCPVCGVRKERFSNIGPAGNPSGFKENLRYGLGVNTMTSGQKNILIFGALGMFFLLFLSLYGLK
;
A
#
# COMPACT_ATOMS: atom_id res chain seq x y z
N MET A 1 -4.98 -14.93 60.70
CA MET A 1 -6.15 -14.67 59.84
C MET A 1 -6.50 -13.21 60.03
N SER A 2 -5.89 -12.37 59.21
CA SER A 2 -6.10 -10.93 59.15
C SER A 2 -6.27 -10.62 57.67
N LEU A 3 -7.52 -10.31 57.33
CA LEU A 3 -7.95 -9.74 56.07
C LEU A 3 -7.60 -8.25 56.15
N ASP A 4 -6.78 -7.75 55.24
CA ASP A 4 -6.76 -6.37 54.71
C ASP A 4 -5.41 -6.12 54.03
N ASP A 5 -5.26 -6.63 52.80
CA ASP A 5 -4.26 -6.16 51.83
C ASP A 5 -4.92 -6.25 50.43
N LEU A 6 -5.98 -5.47 50.23
CA LEU A 6 -6.54 -5.17 48.91
C LEU A 6 -5.78 -3.97 48.33
N GLU A 7 -4.51 -4.16 48.00
CA GLU A 7 -3.81 -3.23 47.12
C GLU A 7 -4.00 -3.74 45.69
N ALA A 8 -4.96 -3.15 44.97
CA ALA A 8 -5.14 -3.37 43.55
C ALA A 8 -3.86 -3.00 42.79
N PRO A 9 -3.42 -3.79 41.79
CA PRO A 9 -2.28 -3.39 40.97
C PRO A 9 -2.60 -2.07 40.26
N PRO A 10 -1.66 -1.11 40.20
CA PRO A 10 -1.91 0.17 39.54
C PRO A 10 -2.26 -0.09 38.07
N ILE A 11 -3.45 0.36 37.69
CA ILE A 11 -3.98 0.38 36.33
C ILE A 11 -2.94 1.08 35.46
N GLY A 12 -2.22 0.28 34.67
CA GLY A 12 -1.32 0.77 33.64
C GLY A 12 -2.12 1.57 32.63
N THR A 13 -2.06 2.88 32.78
CA THR A 13 -2.41 3.85 31.75
C THR A 13 -1.41 3.72 30.61
N GLU A 14 -1.62 2.74 29.73
CA GLU A 14 -1.12 2.83 28.37
C GLU A 14 -2.08 3.73 27.59
N THR A 15 -1.85 5.04 27.70
CA THR A 15 -2.31 5.98 26.67
C THR A 15 -1.60 5.55 25.39
N SER A 16 -2.28 4.75 24.56
CA SER A 16 -1.87 4.56 23.17
C SER A 16 -2.03 5.90 22.48
N GLU A 17 -0.91 6.62 22.39
CA GLU A 17 -0.71 7.60 21.34
C GLU A 17 -1.20 6.97 20.03
N PRO A 18 -2.13 7.59 19.29
CA PRO A 18 -2.70 6.96 18.11
C PRO A 18 -1.55 6.60 17.17
N GLU A 19 -1.37 5.30 16.91
CA GLU A 19 -0.40 4.83 15.93
C GLU A 19 -0.61 5.65 14.66
N VAL A 20 0.39 6.46 14.30
CA VAL A 20 0.38 7.20 13.04
C VAL A 20 0.63 6.16 11.95
N ILE A 21 -0.45 5.48 11.53
CA ILE A 21 -0.38 4.53 10.43
C ILE A 21 -0.11 5.33 9.16
N ASP A 22 1.08 5.17 8.57
CA ASP A 22 1.37 5.73 7.24
C ASP A 22 0.39 5.11 6.25
N PRO A 23 -0.51 5.89 5.63
CA PRO A 23 -1.55 5.35 4.76
C PRO A 23 -1.00 4.60 3.54
N LYS A 24 0.30 4.75 3.22
CA LYS A 24 0.97 4.00 2.14
C LYS A 24 1.23 2.52 2.49
N THR A 25 1.26 2.17 3.77
CA THR A 25 1.45 0.78 4.23
C THR A 25 0.13 0.01 4.29
N LEU A 26 -1.00 0.71 4.20
CA LEU A 26 -2.32 0.09 4.17
C LEU A 26 -2.56 -0.67 2.87
N ASP A 27 -3.23 -1.82 3.00
CA ASP A 27 -3.56 -2.67 1.87
C ASP A 27 -4.63 -2.07 0.97
N ARG A 28 -4.46 -2.26 -0.34
CA ARG A 28 -5.47 -1.93 -1.34
C ARG A 28 -6.37 -3.12 -1.59
N PHE A 29 -7.59 -2.83 -2.02
CA PHE A 29 -8.61 -3.83 -2.28
C PHE A 29 -9.21 -3.64 -3.66
N GLU A 30 -9.26 -4.71 -4.45
CA GLU A 30 -9.83 -4.69 -5.79
C GLU A 30 -11.20 -5.35 -5.82
N CYS A 31 -12.17 -4.70 -6.45
CA CYS A 31 -13.51 -5.20 -6.65
C CYS A 31 -13.50 -6.32 -7.71
N GLY A 32 -13.81 -7.55 -7.32
CA GLY A 32 -13.91 -8.68 -8.24
C GLY A 32 -15.10 -8.63 -9.21
N ALA A 33 -15.98 -7.62 -9.11
CA ALA A 33 -17.11 -7.46 -10.03
C ALA A 33 -16.82 -6.48 -11.18
N CYS A 34 -16.01 -5.44 -10.95
CA CYS A 34 -15.75 -4.39 -11.95
C CYS A 34 -14.29 -3.92 -12.05
N GLY A 35 -13.37 -4.42 -11.21
CA GLY A 35 -11.96 -4.02 -11.21
C GLY A 35 -11.65 -2.70 -10.48
N TYR A 36 -12.63 -2.07 -9.83
CA TYR A 36 -12.37 -0.86 -9.03
C TYR A 36 -11.40 -1.16 -7.88
N THR A 37 -10.33 -0.39 -7.76
CA THR A 37 -9.37 -0.51 -6.65
C THR A 37 -9.62 0.59 -5.61
N TYR A 38 -9.93 0.19 -4.38
CA TYR A 38 -9.93 1.08 -3.22
C TYR A 38 -8.49 1.35 -2.78
N GLU A 39 -8.13 2.63 -2.71
CA GLU A 39 -6.83 3.12 -2.25
C GLU A 39 -7.00 3.84 -0.91
N PRO A 40 -6.52 3.30 0.23
CA PRO A 40 -6.64 3.96 1.52
C PRO A 40 -6.10 5.38 1.52
N VAL A 41 -4.97 5.63 0.86
CA VAL A 41 -4.36 6.96 0.71
C VAL A 41 -5.31 7.98 0.06
N LYS A 42 -6.19 7.54 -0.84
CA LYS A 42 -7.16 8.41 -1.52
C LYS A 42 -8.52 8.44 -0.80
N GLY A 43 -8.88 7.38 -0.09
CA GLY A 43 -10.24 7.19 0.42
C GLY A 43 -11.24 6.95 -0.72
N ASP A 44 -12.48 7.39 -0.52
CA ASP A 44 -13.54 7.35 -1.52
C ASP A 44 -14.45 8.57 -1.37
N SER A 45 -14.26 9.57 -2.23
CA SER A 45 -15.05 10.81 -2.21
C SER A 45 -16.54 10.58 -2.50
N THR A 46 -16.89 9.58 -3.30
CA THR A 46 -18.28 9.26 -3.65
C THR A 46 -19.00 8.67 -2.43
N GLY A 47 -18.31 7.78 -1.72
CA GLY A 47 -18.77 7.19 -0.45
C GLY A 47 -18.56 8.06 0.78
N LYS A 48 -18.01 9.28 0.64
CA LYS A 48 -17.63 10.19 1.74
C LYS A 48 -16.65 9.58 2.74
N ILE A 49 -15.71 8.78 2.24
CA ILE A 49 -14.63 8.17 3.01
C ILE A 49 -13.37 9.03 2.85
N ALA A 50 -12.80 9.44 3.98
CA ALA A 50 -11.60 10.27 4.01
C ALA A 50 -10.34 9.50 3.57
N SER A 51 -9.34 10.23 3.08
CA SER A 51 -7.99 9.70 2.88
C SER A 51 -7.40 9.15 4.18
N GLY A 52 -6.67 8.06 4.09
CA GLY A 52 -6.08 7.33 5.21
C GLY A 52 -7.00 6.33 5.87
N THR A 53 -8.20 6.10 5.33
CA THR A 53 -9.14 5.12 5.90
C THR A 53 -8.79 3.71 5.42
N ALA A 54 -8.47 2.79 6.34
CA ALA A 54 -8.25 1.38 6.00
C ALA A 54 -9.54 0.72 5.46
N PHE A 55 -9.42 -0.31 4.63
CA PHE A 55 -10.59 -0.95 4.02
C PHE A 55 -11.45 -1.68 5.08
N GLU A 56 -10.80 -2.22 6.10
CA GLU A 56 -11.41 -2.98 7.19
C GLU A 56 -12.37 -2.13 8.02
N VAL A 57 -12.05 -0.84 8.20
CA VAL A 57 -12.86 0.10 9.00
C VAL A 57 -13.97 0.77 8.19
N LEU A 58 -14.09 0.48 6.89
CA LEU A 58 -15.18 1.01 6.07
C LEU A 58 -16.54 0.57 6.63
N PRO A 59 -17.57 1.43 6.58
CA PRO A 59 -18.92 1.05 7.00
C PRO A 59 -19.43 -0.21 6.26
N GLU A 60 -20.24 -1.05 6.90
CA GLU A 60 -20.91 -2.19 6.23
C GLU A 60 -21.89 -1.76 5.14
N THR A 61 -22.39 -0.53 5.25
CA THR A 61 -23.26 0.10 4.26
C THR A 61 -22.50 0.62 3.04
N TRP A 62 -21.17 0.71 3.11
CA TRP A 62 -20.36 1.13 1.97
C TRP A 62 -20.54 0.15 0.80
N ARG A 63 -20.50 0.70 -0.41
CA ARG A 63 -20.65 -0.02 -1.67
C ARG A 63 -19.58 0.45 -2.64
N CYS A 64 -19.19 -0.44 -3.54
CA CYS A 64 -18.29 -0.06 -4.64
C CYS A 64 -18.88 1.15 -5.39
N PRO A 65 -18.15 2.27 -5.51
CA PRO A 65 -18.66 3.48 -6.16
C PRO A 65 -18.90 3.31 -7.66
N VAL A 66 -18.33 2.25 -8.26
CA VAL A 66 -18.46 1.96 -9.69
C VAL A 66 -19.65 1.03 -9.99
N CYS A 67 -19.83 -0.05 -9.22
CA CYS A 67 -20.83 -1.09 -9.54
C CYS A 67 -21.82 -1.41 -8.42
N GLY A 68 -21.71 -0.79 -7.25
CA GLY A 68 -22.68 -0.93 -6.16
C GLY A 68 -22.63 -2.26 -5.38
N VAL A 69 -21.68 -3.15 -5.64
CA VAL A 69 -21.52 -4.38 -4.83
C VAL A 69 -20.97 -4.08 -3.44
N ARG A 70 -21.18 -5.02 -2.52
CA ARG A 70 -20.72 -4.94 -1.13
C ARG A 70 -19.22 -5.24 -0.97
N LYS A 71 -18.68 -4.95 0.22
CA LYS A 71 -17.26 -5.18 0.58
C LYS A 71 -16.83 -6.64 0.41
N GLU A 72 -17.75 -7.58 0.59
CA GLU A 72 -17.46 -9.02 0.45
C GLU A 72 -17.00 -9.44 -0.97
N ARG A 73 -17.23 -8.61 -1.99
CA ARG A 73 -16.75 -8.85 -3.37
C ARG A 73 -15.35 -8.30 -3.63
N PHE A 74 -14.68 -7.74 -2.63
CA PHE A 74 -13.33 -7.22 -2.76
C PHE A 74 -12.29 -8.24 -2.36
N SER A 75 -11.13 -8.18 -3.01
CA SER A 75 -9.96 -9.00 -2.70
C SER A 75 -8.79 -8.10 -2.34
N ASN A 76 -8.06 -8.45 -1.30
CA ASN A 76 -6.84 -7.76 -0.90
C ASN A 76 -5.75 -7.97 -1.97
N ILE A 77 -5.17 -6.88 -2.46
CA ILE A 77 -4.09 -6.86 -3.46
C ILE A 77 -2.77 -6.29 -2.88
N GLY A 78 -2.69 -6.11 -1.56
CA GLY A 78 -1.53 -5.65 -0.81
C GLY A 78 -1.27 -4.13 -0.84
N PRO A 79 -0.19 -3.67 -0.21
CA PRO A 79 0.16 -2.26 -0.08
C PRO A 79 0.62 -1.63 -1.39
N ALA A 80 0.68 -0.30 -1.43
CA ALA A 80 1.19 0.45 -2.57
C ALA A 80 2.67 0.13 -2.84
N GLY A 81 3.02 -0.09 -4.11
CA GLY A 81 4.40 -0.31 -4.53
C GLY A 81 4.90 -1.76 -4.50
N ASN A 82 4.06 -2.74 -4.11
CA ASN A 82 4.42 -4.14 -4.27
C ASN A 82 4.72 -4.51 -5.73
N PRO A 83 5.70 -5.39 -6.00
CA PRO A 83 6.01 -5.82 -7.35
C PRO A 83 4.81 -6.51 -8.00
N SER A 84 4.48 -6.09 -9.22
CA SER A 84 3.31 -6.58 -9.96
C SER A 84 3.44 -8.06 -10.33
N GLY A 85 2.35 -8.81 -10.20
CA GLY A 85 2.21 -10.19 -10.67
C GLY A 85 2.11 -11.24 -9.56
N PHE A 86 2.28 -12.49 -9.96
CA PHE A 86 2.16 -13.67 -9.09
C PHE A 86 3.47 -13.90 -8.29
N LYS A 87 3.31 -14.38 -7.05
CA LYS A 87 4.35 -14.91 -6.11
C LYS A 87 5.59 -15.49 -6.81
N GLU A 88 5.25 -16.39 -7.71
CA GLU A 88 6.08 -17.41 -8.30
C GLU A 88 6.90 -16.85 -9.47
N ASN A 89 6.42 -15.78 -10.11
CA ASN A 89 7.10 -15.10 -11.23
C ASN A 89 8.05 -13.99 -10.79
N LEU A 90 8.07 -13.66 -9.49
CA LEU A 90 8.96 -12.63 -8.95
C LEU A 90 10.44 -13.01 -9.08
N ARG A 91 10.77 -14.30 -9.20
CA ARG A 91 12.14 -14.81 -9.38
C ARG A 91 12.56 -15.00 -10.84
N TYR A 92 11.68 -14.78 -11.81
CA TYR A 92 12.03 -14.96 -13.23
C TYR A 92 13.00 -13.86 -13.72
N GLY A 93 13.95 -14.24 -14.58
CA GLY A 93 14.86 -13.32 -15.26
C GLY A 93 16.01 -12.79 -14.40
N LEU A 94 16.40 -11.54 -14.63
CA LEU A 94 17.59 -10.90 -14.04
C LEU A 94 17.31 -10.17 -12.71
N GLY A 95 16.36 -10.67 -11.91
CA GLY A 95 16.04 -10.09 -10.59
C GLY A 95 15.31 -8.73 -10.62
N VAL A 96 15.03 -8.17 -11.79
CA VAL A 96 14.25 -6.91 -11.90
C VAL A 96 12.78 -7.11 -11.52
N ASN A 97 12.26 -8.34 -11.53
CA ASN A 97 10.86 -8.61 -11.21
C ASN A 97 10.50 -8.37 -9.73
N THR A 98 11.46 -8.40 -8.81
CA THR A 98 11.25 -8.08 -7.39
C THR A 98 11.26 -6.58 -7.09
N MET A 99 11.65 -5.73 -8.05
CA MET A 99 11.76 -4.30 -7.84
C MET A 99 10.39 -3.61 -7.87
N THR A 100 10.25 -2.57 -7.05
CA THR A 100 9.10 -1.67 -7.12
C THR A 100 9.07 -0.94 -8.46
N SER A 101 7.90 -0.47 -8.88
CA SER A 101 7.75 0.27 -10.14
C SER A 101 8.65 1.51 -10.20
N GLY A 102 8.84 2.20 -9.07
CA GLY A 102 9.74 3.35 -8.97
C GLY A 102 11.20 2.99 -9.20
N GLN A 103 11.68 1.92 -8.57
CA GLN A 103 13.06 1.44 -8.77
C GLN A 103 13.33 1.02 -10.22
N LYS A 104 12.38 0.35 -10.87
CA LYS A 104 12.47 -0.02 -12.29
C LYS A 104 12.59 1.21 -13.19
N ASN A 105 11.76 2.22 -12.96
CA ASN A 105 11.79 3.47 -13.73
C ASN A 105 13.15 4.17 -13.59
N ILE A 106 13.68 4.26 -12.36
CA ILE A 106 15.01 4.85 -12.11
C ILE A 106 16.10 4.09 -12.87
N LEU A 107 16.07 2.75 -12.83
CA LEU A 107 17.07 1.93 -13.53
C LEU A 107 16.99 2.14 -15.05
N ILE A 108 15.79 2.11 -15.64
CA ILE A 108 15.59 2.26 -17.08
C ILE A 108 16.01 3.65 -17.54
N PHE A 109 15.46 4.71 -16.95
CA PHE A 109 15.75 6.08 -17.37
C PHE A 109 17.17 6.51 -17.02
N GLY A 110 17.71 6.02 -15.90
CA GLY A 110 19.11 6.23 -15.54
C GLY A 110 20.07 5.60 -16.55
N ALA A 111 19.82 4.35 -16.94
CA ALA A 111 20.63 3.67 -17.96
C ALA A 111 20.52 4.35 -19.34
N LEU A 112 19.30 4.72 -19.76
CA LEU A 112 19.08 5.47 -21.00
C LEU A 112 19.79 6.82 -21.00
N GLY A 113 19.70 7.57 -19.89
CA GLY A 113 20.38 8.86 -19.73
C GLY A 113 21.90 8.72 -19.72
N MET A 114 22.44 7.75 -18.99
CA MET A 114 23.87 7.45 -18.97
C MET A 114 24.38 7.07 -20.36
N PHE A 115 23.68 6.16 -21.06
CA PHE A 115 24.01 5.77 -22.42
C PHE A 115 23.99 6.97 -23.36
N PHE A 116 22.98 7.84 -23.27
CA PHE A 116 22.87 9.04 -24.09
C PHE A 116 24.05 10.00 -23.85
N LEU A 117 24.43 10.22 -22.59
CA LEU A 117 25.59 11.07 -22.25
C LEU A 117 26.91 10.45 -22.73
N LEU A 118 27.09 9.13 -22.58
CA LEU A 118 28.25 8.43 -23.11
C LEU A 118 28.30 8.53 -24.64
N PHE A 119 27.17 8.33 -25.32
CA PHE A 119 27.05 8.46 -26.76
C PHE A 119 27.42 9.88 -27.23
N LEU A 120 26.90 10.93 -26.58
CA LEU A 120 27.29 12.31 -26.88
C LEU A 120 28.77 12.59 -26.61
N SER A 121 29.35 11.98 -25.56
CA SER A 121 30.78 12.09 -25.26
C SER A 121 31.66 11.58 -26.42
N LEU A 122 31.24 10.51 -27.13
CA LEU A 122 31.95 10.02 -28.31
C LEU A 122 32.00 11.05 -29.45
N TYR A 123 30.98 11.88 -29.63
CA TYR A 123 31.00 12.98 -30.61
C TYR A 123 31.92 14.14 -30.18
N GLY A 124 32.28 14.22 -28.90
CA GLY A 124 33.22 15.17 -28.34
C GLY A 124 34.70 14.76 -28.47
N LEU A 125 34.97 13.48 -28.75
CA LEU A 125 36.32 13.00 -29.08
C LEU A 125 36.66 13.45 -30.52
N LYS A 126 37.36 14.58 -30.63
CA LYS A 126 38.03 15.05 -31.84
C LYS A 126 39.51 14.71 -31.78
#